data_AF-A0A9P6FVW0-F1
#
_entry.id   AF-A0A9P6FVW0-F1
#
_cell.length_a   1.000
_cell.length_b   1.000
_cell.length_c   1.000
_cell.angle_alpha   90.00
_cell.angle_beta   90.00
_cell.angle_gamma   90.00
#
_symmetry.space_group_name_H-M   'P 1'
#
loop_
_entity.id
_entity.type
_entity.pdbx_description
1 polymer ?
#
loop_
_entity_poly.entity_id
_entity_poly.type
_entity_poly.pdbx_seq_one_letter_code
_entity_poly.pdbx_strand_id
1 'polypeptide(L)'
;MNLIRLAEKIKSPLVFAHVRASTAGSVSESNCHPWQYGRLMFMHNGNVAEFNKIKRKVQESLPDNIYLTVNGNTDSEWSFAVFLSQLETPHQTEPFCHTQLKDAMLKTISKLNAWGKEAGVTEASMMNFAVTDGVSVVCSRYISSSTLEAASLYFSSGTRFESYKPGHYRMVKADKREDIVVIASEPLTFEKADWLTIPSNTLVVITKKLNVLMYPIVDEFHNPSLQSRRPEQQVVAVVKGEGRDDGARDQRHREVVFVEDSRPLPSVGCETDSSTTSTPTLPSTQTPIFDSKQPREPIFVDHSRGNANAITSVTVS
;
A
#
# COMPACT_ATOMS: atom_id res chain seq x y z
N MET A 1 1.38 -15.14 18.65
CA MET A 1 1.23 -13.77 19.17
C MET A 1 -0.19 -13.59 19.70
N ASN A 2 -0.40 -13.06 20.91
CA ASN A 2 -1.75 -12.81 21.43
C ASN A 2 -2.19 -11.39 21.10
N LEU A 3 -2.76 -11.21 19.90
CA LEU A 3 -3.10 -9.90 19.33
C LEU A 3 -4.16 -9.16 20.17
N ILE A 4 -5.09 -9.87 20.80
CA ILE A 4 -6.16 -9.30 21.63
C ILE A 4 -5.57 -8.49 22.80
N ARG A 5 -4.62 -9.07 23.54
CA ARG A 5 -4.00 -8.39 24.69
C ARG A 5 -3.13 -7.22 24.29
N LEU A 6 -2.51 -7.27 23.11
CA LEU A 6 -1.69 -6.17 22.59
C LEU A 6 -2.57 -5.01 22.11
N ALA A 7 -3.66 -5.30 21.39
CA ALA A 7 -4.59 -4.30 20.89
C ALA A 7 -5.23 -3.47 22.02
N GLU A 8 -5.46 -4.04 23.20
CA GLU A 8 -6.00 -3.31 24.36
C GLU A 8 -5.07 -2.23 24.94
N LYS A 9 -3.76 -2.32 24.68
CA LYS A 9 -2.74 -1.44 25.29
C LYS A 9 -2.04 -0.53 24.30
N ILE A 10 -2.09 -0.85 23.01
CA ILE A 10 -1.46 -0.06 21.96
C ILE A 10 -2.40 1.08 21.57
N LYS A 11 -1.89 2.31 21.66
CA LYS A 11 -2.49 3.50 21.07
C LYS A 11 -1.47 4.08 20.10
N SER A 12 -1.89 4.30 18.87
CA SER A 12 -1.05 4.89 17.83
C SER A 12 -1.93 5.76 16.95
N PRO A 13 -1.46 6.94 16.53
CA PRO A 13 -2.18 7.76 15.55
C PRO A 13 -2.23 7.10 14.16
N LEU A 14 -1.44 6.04 13.94
CA LEU A 14 -1.43 5.31 12.69
C LEU A 14 -1.11 3.83 12.94
N VAL A 15 -1.97 2.96 12.43
CA VAL A 15 -1.86 1.51 12.55
C VAL A 15 -1.96 0.89 11.17
N PHE A 16 -0.98 0.05 10.85
CA PHE A 16 -0.95 -0.80 9.68
C PHE A 16 -1.10 -2.24 10.18
N ALA A 17 -2.13 -2.96 9.73
CA ALA A 17 -2.31 -4.38 10.04
C ALA A 17 -2.59 -5.16 8.76
N HIS A 18 -1.91 -6.31 8.62
CA HIS A 18 -2.04 -7.17 7.45
C HIS A 18 -2.18 -8.63 7.90
N VAL A 19 -3.35 -9.22 7.63
CA VAL A 19 -3.57 -10.64 7.87
C VAL A 19 -3.31 -11.39 6.57
N ARG A 20 -2.29 -12.26 6.56
CA ARG A 20 -1.96 -13.10 5.40
C ARG A 20 -2.51 -14.51 5.57
N ALA A 21 -3.34 -14.96 4.64
CA ALA A 21 -3.55 -16.38 4.41
C ALA A 21 -2.40 -16.88 3.52
N SER A 22 -1.54 -17.80 3.97
CA SER A 22 -0.38 -18.25 3.18
C SER A 22 -0.83 -19.12 2.00
N THR A 23 -0.87 -18.57 0.79
CA THR A 23 -1.19 -19.33 -0.43
C THR A 23 0.05 -19.80 -1.19
N ALA A 24 1.21 -19.16 -0.99
CA ALA A 24 2.50 -19.56 -1.58
C ALA A 24 3.70 -19.05 -0.75
N GLY A 25 4.71 -19.91 -0.54
CA GLY A 25 5.94 -19.63 0.21
C GLY A 25 5.94 -20.11 1.65
N SER A 26 7.13 -20.23 2.26
CA SER A 26 7.25 -20.59 3.68
C SER A 26 6.70 -19.47 4.56
N VAL A 27 5.99 -19.85 5.62
CA VAL A 27 5.59 -18.93 6.69
C VAL A 27 6.85 -18.56 7.47
N SER A 28 7.45 -17.43 7.11
CA SER A 28 8.60 -16.84 7.80
C SER A 28 8.28 -15.39 8.12
N GLU A 29 8.83 -14.88 9.23
CA GLU A 29 8.63 -13.50 9.66
C GLU A 29 9.10 -12.49 8.60
N SER A 30 10.15 -12.83 7.84
CA SER A 30 10.62 -12.06 6.68
C SER A 30 9.60 -11.91 5.55
N ASN A 31 8.60 -12.80 5.50
CA ASN A 31 7.52 -12.80 4.52
C ASN A 31 6.20 -12.20 5.08
N CYS A 32 6.24 -11.64 6.29
CA CYS A 32 5.09 -11.05 6.95
C CYS A 32 5.15 -9.53 6.85
N HIS A 33 4.10 -8.93 6.30
CA HIS A 33 3.89 -7.49 6.31
C HIS A 33 3.64 -6.97 7.73
N PRO A 34 3.95 -5.68 8.00
CA PRO A 34 4.62 -4.73 7.10
C PRO A 34 6.15 -4.88 7.08
N TRP A 35 6.77 -4.59 5.93
CA TRP A 35 8.21 -4.29 5.92
C TRP A 35 8.45 -2.88 6.39
N GLN A 36 9.58 -2.66 7.06
CA GLN A 36 9.98 -1.37 7.58
C GLN A 36 11.36 -0.96 7.05
N TYR A 37 11.49 0.32 6.71
CA TYR A 37 12.76 0.95 6.36
C TYR A 37 12.81 2.37 6.90
N GLY A 38 13.60 2.62 7.95
CA GLY A 38 13.55 3.89 8.67
C GLY A 38 12.14 4.17 9.21
N ARG A 39 11.52 5.29 8.78
CA ARG A 39 10.11 5.60 9.11
C ARG A 39 9.10 4.98 8.15
N LEU A 40 9.55 4.44 7.03
CA LEU A 40 8.65 3.91 6.01
C LEU A 40 8.17 2.52 6.41
N MET A 41 6.87 2.29 6.33
CA MET A 41 6.26 0.96 6.40
C MET A 41 5.50 0.67 5.13
N PHE A 42 5.58 -0.57 4.64
CA PHE A 42 4.97 -0.99 3.38
C PHE A 42 4.20 -2.30 3.51
N MET A 43 3.05 -2.38 2.84
CA MET A 43 2.21 -3.56 2.72
C MET A 43 1.77 -3.75 1.28
N HIS A 44 1.52 -5.01 0.90
CA HIS A 44 1.01 -5.35 -0.42
C HIS A 44 -0.11 -6.39 -0.30
N ASN A 45 -1.25 -6.10 -0.90
CA ASN A 45 -2.30 -7.08 -1.15
C ASN A 45 -2.43 -7.31 -2.66
N GLY A 46 -2.24 -8.56 -3.08
CA GLY A 46 -2.19 -8.94 -4.49
C GLY A 46 -0.86 -9.60 -4.83
N ASN A 47 -0.44 -9.43 -6.08
CA ASN A 47 0.73 -10.07 -6.64
C ASN A 47 1.29 -9.28 -7.83
N VAL A 48 2.59 -9.34 -8.02
CA VAL A 48 3.24 -9.03 -9.30
C VAL A 48 3.27 -10.32 -10.11
N ALA A 49 2.54 -10.34 -11.22
CA ALA A 49 2.36 -11.50 -12.06
C ALA A 49 3.69 -12.02 -12.63
N GLU A 50 3.85 -13.34 -12.63
CA GLU A 50 5.02 -14.04 -13.17
C GLU A 50 6.36 -13.44 -12.70
N PHE A 51 6.45 -12.98 -11.44
CA PHE A 51 7.57 -12.20 -10.91
C PHE A 51 8.96 -12.81 -11.18
N ASN A 52 9.08 -14.14 -11.20
CA ASN A 52 10.32 -14.84 -11.54
C ASN A 52 10.92 -14.43 -12.90
N LYS A 53 10.09 -14.02 -13.87
CA LYS A 53 10.54 -13.53 -15.18
C LYS A 53 11.25 -12.17 -15.09
N ILE A 54 10.82 -11.30 -14.16
CA ILE A 54 11.35 -9.94 -14.02
C ILE A 54 12.31 -9.78 -12.84
N LYS A 55 12.34 -10.74 -11.91
CA LYS A 55 13.09 -10.65 -10.65
C LYS A 55 14.55 -10.25 -10.84
N ARG A 56 15.24 -10.84 -11.80
CA ARG A 56 16.64 -10.50 -12.09
C ARG A 56 16.79 -9.02 -12.48
N LYS A 57 15.91 -8.52 -13.35
CA LYS A 57 15.92 -7.12 -13.79
C LYS A 57 15.58 -6.17 -12.64
N VAL A 58 14.64 -6.55 -11.78
CA VAL A 58 14.33 -5.82 -10.54
C VAL A 58 15.58 -5.71 -9.68
N GLN A 59 16.27 -6.82 -9.40
CA GLN A 59 17.48 -6.85 -8.59
C GLN A 59 18.61 -6.00 -9.16
N GLU A 60 18.86 -6.09 -10.47
CA GLU A 60 19.88 -5.31 -11.18
C GLU A 60 19.58 -3.80 -11.22
N SER A 61 18.31 -3.41 -11.06
CA SER A 61 17.90 -2.00 -11.08
C SER A 61 18.07 -1.27 -9.73
N LEU A 62 18.34 -2.01 -8.65
CA LEU A 62 18.41 -1.45 -7.30
C LEU A 62 19.83 -1.00 -6.97
N PRO A 63 20.01 0.17 -6.33
CA PRO A 63 21.31 0.52 -5.77
C PRO A 63 21.68 -0.41 -4.62
N ASP A 64 22.98 -0.67 -4.45
CA ASP A 64 23.51 -1.66 -3.51
C ASP A 64 22.96 -1.50 -2.08
N ASN A 65 22.85 -0.26 -1.59
CA ASN A 65 22.37 0.02 -0.25
C ASN A 65 20.91 -0.40 -0.04
N ILE A 66 20.06 -0.37 -1.08
CA ILE A 66 18.68 -0.84 -1.02
C ILE A 66 18.62 -2.35 -1.25
N TYR A 67 19.36 -2.86 -2.24
CA TYR A 67 19.42 -4.29 -2.55
C TYR A 67 19.78 -5.13 -1.32
N LEU A 68 20.79 -4.69 -0.56
CA LEU A 68 21.29 -5.38 0.63
C LEU A 68 20.32 -5.37 1.83
N THR A 69 19.21 -4.63 1.75
CA THR A 69 18.20 -4.58 2.82
C THR A 69 17.08 -5.60 2.65
N VAL A 70 16.98 -6.21 1.47
CA VAL A 70 15.99 -7.25 1.17
C VAL A 70 16.44 -8.58 1.77
N ASN A 71 15.60 -9.17 2.63
CA ASN A 71 15.92 -10.40 3.35
C ASN A 71 15.14 -11.62 2.84
N GLY A 72 13.93 -11.39 2.33
CA GLY A 72 13.08 -12.44 1.78
C GLY A 72 13.15 -12.51 0.25
N ASN A 73 12.12 -13.12 -0.31
CA ASN A 73 12.08 -13.45 -1.73
C ASN A 73 10.70 -13.21 -2.37
N THR A 74 9.85 -12.45 -1.70
CA THR A 74 8.51 -12.14 -2.20
C THR A 74 8.55 -11.00 -3.18
N ASP A 75 7.70 -11.07 -4.20
CA ASP A 75 7.41 -9.96 -5.11
C ASP A 75 7.07 -8.66 -4.36
N SER A 76 6.34 -8.78 -3.25
CA SER A 76 5.97 -7.66 -2.38
C SER A 76 7.18 -6.95 -1.74
N GLU A 77 8.16 -7.68 -1.21
CA GLU A 77 9.36 -7.09 -0.59
C GLU A 77 10.27 -6.45 -1.65
N TRP A 78 10.43 -7.12 -2.79
CA TRP A 78 11.16 -6.54 -3.92
C TRP A 78 10.45 -5.31 -4.48
N SER A 79 9.11 -5.27 -4.47
CA SER A 79 8.33 -4.08 -4.83
C SER A 79 8.56 -2.93 -3.85
N PHE A 80 8.70 -3.23 -2.55
CA PHE A 80 9.08 -2.23 -1.56
C PHE A 80 10.49 -1.69 -1.82
N ALA A 81 11.45 -2.55 -2.14
CA ALA A 81 12.81 -2.11 -2.52
C ALA A 81 12.80 -1.21 -3.76
N VAL A 82 12.00 -1.55 -4.78
CA VAL A 82 11.79 -0.69 -5.95
C VAL A 82 11.22 0.66 -5.52
N PHE A 83 10.22 0.69 -4.64
CA PHE A 83 9.66 1.93 -4.09
C PHE A 83 10.72 2.78 -3.38
N LEU A 84 11.53 2.17 -2.51
CA LEU A 84 12.60 2.87 -1.80
C LEU A 84 13.61 3.49 -2.77
N SER A 85 13.97 2.79 -3.84
CA SER A 85 14.87 3.33 -4.87
C SER A 85 14.27 4.46 -5.73
N GLN A 86 12.96 4.75 -5.60
CA GLN A 86 12.33 5.91 -6.25
C GLN A 86 12.39 7.18 -5.38
N LEU A 87 12.87 7.07 -4.14
CA LEU A 87 13.08 8.17 -3.22
C LEU A 87 14.56 8.59 -3.24
N GLU A 88 14.83 9.89 -3.22
CA GLU A 88 16.21 10.41 -3.15
C GLU A 88 16.88 10.08 -1.81
N THR A 89 16.11 10.21 -0.71
CA THR A 89 16.60 10.07 0.67
C THR A 89 15.73 9.11 1.49
N PRO A 90 15.65 7.81 1.14
CA PRO A 90 14.75 6.85 1.79
C PRO A 90 15.06 6.65 3.29
N HIS A 91 16.29 6.94 3.71
CA HIS A 91 16.74 6.83 5.10
C HIS A 91 16.51 8.07 5.98
N GLN A 92 15.96 9.17 5.43
CA GLN A 92 15.89 10.43 6.18
C GLN A 92 15.13 10.26 7.51
N THR A 93 15.27 11.20 8.46
CA THR A 93 14.58 11.17 9.77
C THR A 93 13.28 12.01 9.84
N GLU A 94 13.06 12.88 8.86
CA GLU A 94 11.90 13.76 8.77
C GLU A 94 10.76 13.22 7.88
N PRO A 95 9.48 13.44 8.22
CA PRO A 95 8.35 13.03 7.39
C PRO A 95 8.52 13.45 5.92
N PHE A 96 8.13 12.57 5.01
CA PHE A 96 8.15 12.84 3.59
C PHE A 96 6.98 13.75 3.22
N CYS A 97 7.15 14.55 2.17
CA CYS A 97 5.99 15.18 1.56
C CYS A 97 5.12 14.08 0.94
N HIS A 98 3.80 14.13 1.15
CA HIS A 98 2.89 13.11 0.61
C HIS A 98 2.93 13.02 -0.92
N THR A 99 3.31 14.10 -1.62
CA THR A 99 3.54 14.10 -3.07
C THR A 99 4.78 13.30 -3.47
N GLN A 100 5.85 13.31 -2.66
CA GLN A 100 7.03 12.48 -2.90
C GLN A 100 6.69 10.99 -2.79
N LEU A 101 5.92 10.60 -1.77
CA LEU A 101 5.46 9.22 -1.60
C LEU A 101 4.52 8.80 -2.74
N LYS A 102 3.62 9.70 -3.17
CA LYS A 102 2.75 9.52 -4.33
C LYS A 102 3.57 9.24 -5.59
N ASP A 103 4.50 10.12 -5.91
CA ASP A 103 5.29 10.05 -7.14
C ASP A 103 6.20 8.81 -7.16
N ALA A 104 6.79 8.45 -6.01
CA ALA A 104 7.54 7.22 -5.84
C ALA A 104 6.67 5.97 -6.10
N MET A 105 5.43 5.96 -5.59
CA MET A 105 4.49 4.85 -5.82
C MET A 105 4.11 4.72 -7.31
N LEU A 106 3.82 5.84 -7.97
CA LEU A 106 3.50 5.85 -9.41
C LEU A 106 4.68 5.37 -10.26
N LYS A 107 5.91 5.84 -9.96
CA LYS A 107 7.14 5.36 -10.62
C LYS A 107 7.36 3.86 -10.41
N THR A 108 7.07 3.35 -9.20
CA THR A 108 7.19 1.93 -8.88
C THR A 108 6.26 1.07 -9.73
N ILE A 109 4.98 1.45 -9.80
CA ILE A 109 3.99 0.76 -10.65
C ILE A 109 4.41 0.82 -12.12
N SER A 110 4.84 1.99 -12.61
CA SER A 110 5.31 2.16 -14.00
C SER A 110 6.49 1.24 -14.33
N LYS A 111 7.51 1.16 -13.46
CA LYS A 111 8.67 0.28 -13.65
C LYS A 111 8.28 -1.20 -13.66
N LEU A 112 7.46 -1.64 -12.71
CA LEU A 112 7.01 -3.04 -12.63
C LEU A 112 6.21 -3.44 -13.88
N ASN A 113 5.31 -2.58 -14.36
CA ASN A 113 4.59 -2.79 -15.61
C ASN A 113 5.54 -2.86 -16.82
N ALA A 114 6.51 -1.94 -16.91
CA ALA A 114 7.47 -1.90 -18.02
C ALA A 114 8.30 -3.19 -18.09
N TRP A 115 8.85 -3.64 -16.95
CA TRP A 115 9.59 -4.89 -16.90
C TRP A 115 8.71 -6.10 -17.21
N GLY A 116 7.46 -6.11 -16.74
CA GLY A 116 6.49 -7.15 -17.08
C GLY A 116 6.24 -7.24 -18.59
N LYS A 117 6.06 -6.10 -19.25
CA LYS A 117 5.85 -6.00 -20.69
C LYS A 117 7.06 -6.50 -21.48
N GLU A 118 8.26 -6.06 -21.10
CA GLU A 118 9.51 -6.49 -21.75
C GLU A 118 9.77 -7.99 -21.58
N ALA A 119 9.40 -8.56 -20.44
CA ALA A 119 9.54 -9.99 -20.17
C ALA A 119 8.40 -10.86 -20.72
N GLY A 120 7.41 -10.26 -21.40
CA GLY A 120 6.26 -10.98 -21.95
C GLY A 120 5.40 -11.64 -20.85
N VAL A 121 5.16 -10.91 -19.76
CA VAL A 121 4.17 -11.31 -18.74
C VAL A 121 2.77 -11.19 -19.34
N THR A 122 1.96 -12.23 -19.16
CA THR A 122 0.62 -12.33 -19.73
C THR A 122 -0.47 -12.27 -18.67
N GLU A 123 -0.16 -12.68 -17.44
CA GLU A 123 -1.07 -12.59 -16.31
C GLU A 123 -1.16 -11.16 -15.75
N ALA A 124 -2.31 -10.81 -15.19
CA ALA A 124 -2.52 -9.48 -14.62
C ALA A 124 -1.88 -9.39 -13.22
N SER A 125 -1.09 -8.33 -12.99
CA SER A 125 -0.61 -7.96 -11.66
C SER A 125 -1.69 -7.16 -10.93
N MET A 126 -1.97 -7.53 -9.69
CA MET A 126 -2.81 -6.76 -8.77
C MET A 126 -1.90 -6.14 -7.73
N MET A 127 -1.74 -4.82 -7.75
CA MET A 127 -0.75 -4.12 -6.94
C MET A 127 -1.44 -3.17 -5.97
N ASN A 128 -2.14 -3.71 -4.98
CA ASN A 128 -2.69 -2.89 -3.90
C ASN A 128 -1.60 -2.66 -2.85
N PHE A 129 -0.72 -1.70 -3.14
CA PHE A 129 0.34 -1.29 -2.23
C PHE A 129 -0.20 -0.27 -1.24
N ALA A 130 0.32 -0.31 -0.01
CA ALA A 130 0.09 0.72 1.00
C ALA A 130 1.43 1.08 1.63
N VAL A 131 1.75 2.38 1.66
CA VAL A 131 2.96 2.90 2.29
C VAL A 131 2.60 4.03 3.25
N THR A 132 3.33 4.11 4.35
CA THR A 132 3.28 5.24 5.26
C THR A 132 4.67 5.63 5.70
N ASP A 133 4.86 6.90 6.02
CA ASP A 133 6.03 7.41 6.73
C ASP A 133 5.73 7.68 8.23
N GLY A 134 4.58 7.23 8.73
CA GLY A 134 4.09 7.52 10.08
C GLY A 134 3.26 8.81 10.18
N VAL A 135 3.14 9.59 9.10
CA VAL A 135 2.35 10.84 9.09
C VAL A 135 1.33 10.86 7.95
N SER A 136 1.74 10.45 6.75
CA SER A 136 0.88 10.34 5.57
C SER A 136 0.77 8.88 5.15
N VAL A 137 -0.27 8.56 4.39
CA VAL A 137 -0.50 7.23 3.82
C VAL A 137 -0.71 7.38 2.32
N VAL A 138 -0.09 6.51 1.53
CA VAL A 138 -0.37 6.36 0.10
C VAL A 138 -0.76 4.91 -0.16
N CYS A 139 -1.92 4.70 -0.76
CA CYS A 139 -2.42 3.40 -1.16
C CYS A 139 -2.70 3.36 -2.67
N SER A 140 -2.37 2.28 -3.36
CA SER A 140 -2.89 1.99 -4.70
C SER A 140 -4.01 0.97 -4.62
N ARG A 141 -5.03 1.13 -5.47
CA ARG A 141 -5.88 0.04 -5.94
C ARG A 141 -5.63 -0.09 -7.43
N TYR A 142 -4.82 -1.06 -7.85
CA TYR A 142 -4.30 -1.11 -9.22
C TYR A 142 -4.32 -2.53 -9.80
N ILE A 143 -4.68 -2.64 -11.08
CA ILE A 143 -4.53 -3.86 -11.88
C ILE A 143 -3.93 -3.55 -13.26
N SER A 144 -3.00 -4.39 -13.71
CA SER A 144 -2.42 -4.33 -15.06
C SER A 144 -3.31 -5.03 -16.11
N SER A 145 -4.60 -4.67 -16.14
CA SER A 145 -5.57 -5.17 -17.11
C SER A 145 -6.68 -4.15 -17.33
N SER A 146 -7.04 -3.90 -18.59
CA SER A 146 -8.13 -3.00 -18.96
C SER A 146 -9.51 -3.67 -18.96
N THR A 147 -9.58 -4.98 -18.71
CA THR A 147 -10.80 -5.80 -18.77
C THR A 147 -11.17 -6.44 -17.43
N LEU A 148 -10.19 -6.67 -16.55
CA LEU A 148 -10.39 -7.25 -15.22
C LEU A 148 -10.55 -6.15 -14.15
N GLU A 149 -11.03 -6.54 -12.97
CA GLU A 149 -11.16 -5.64 -11.82
C GLU A 149 -10.01 -5.89 -10.82
N ALA A 150 -9.45 -4.80 -10.26
CA ALA A 150 -8.45 -4.89 -9.21
C ALA A 150 -9.02 -5.52 -7.93
N ALA A 151 -8.16 -6.16 -7.13
CA ALA A 151 -8.51 -6.60 -5.78
C ALA A 151 -9.19 -5.47 -5.01
N SER A 152 -10.19 -5.83 -4.20
CA SER A 152 -11.04 -4.83 -3.55
C SER A 152 -10.26 -3.99 -2.55
N LEU A 153 -10.63 -2.70 -2.49
CA LEU A 153 -10.13 -1.77 -1.49
C LEU A 153 -11.24 -0.76 -1.22
N TYR A 154 -11.50 -0.52 0.06
CA TYR A 154 -12.54 0.35 0.55
C TYR A 154 -11.93 1.36 1.51
N PHE A 155 -12.60 2.50 1.66
CA PHE A 155 -12.32 3.41 2.75
C PHE A 155 -13.60 3.83 3.45
N SER A 156 -13.47 4.19 4.72
CA SER A 156 -14.49 4.83 5.52
C SER A 156 -13.84 5.93 6.33
N SER A 157 -14.54 7.04 6.55
CA SER A 157 -14.06 8.14 7.37
C SER A 157 -15.18 8.64 8.28
N GLY A 158 -14.79 9.15 9.44
CA GLY A 158 -15.71 9.83 10.35
C GLY A 158 -15.02 10.52 11.51
N THR A 159 -15.80 10.82 12.53
CA THR A 159 -15.33 11.41 13.80
C THR A 159 -14.80 10.36 14.78
N ARG A 160 -15.25 9.10 14.66
CA ARG A 160 -14.80 7.99 15.50
C ARG A 160 -15.19 6.64 14.90
N PHE A 161 -14.40 5.62 15.21
CA PHE A 161 -14.73 4.22 14.96
C PHE A 161 -14.90 3.53 16.32
N GLU A 162 -16.11 3.12 16.66
CA GLU A 162 -16.43 2.63 18.00
C GLU A 162 -17.20 1.31 17.98
N SER A 163 -17.01 0.51 19.03
CA SER A 163 -17.86 -0.65 19.29
C SER A 163 -19.14 -0.19 19.97
N TYR A 164 -20.29 -0.53 19.39
CA TYR A 164 -21.61 -0.24 19.98
C TYR A 164 -22.25 -1.47 20.63
N LYS A 165 -21.77 -2.67 20.28
CA LYS A 165 -22.05 -3.96 20.94
C LYS A 165 -20.80 -4.84 20.82
N PRO A 166 -20.55 -5.80 21.73
CA PRO A 166 -19.39 -6.68 21.64
C PRO A 166 -19.26 -7.34 20.26
N GLY A 167 -18.13 -7.16 19.58
CA GLY A 167 -17.89 -7.68 18.24
C GLY A 167 -18.53 -6.88 17.09
N HIS A 168 -19.31 -5.84 17.40
CA HIS A 168 -19.94 -4.96 16.41
C HIS A 168 -19.38 -3.55 16.51
N TYR A 169 -18.90 -3.06 15.37
CA TYR A 169 -18.29 -1.75 15.22
C TYR A 169 -19.05 -0.92 14.18
N ARG A 170 -18.94 0.40 14.28
CA ARG A 170 -19.50 1.36 13.32
C ARG A 170 -18.60 2.58 13.15
N MET A 171 -18.72 3.20 11.98
CA MET A 171 -18.14 4.52 11.74
C MET A 171 -19.16 5.59 12.14
N VAL A 172 -18.81 6.50 13.05
CA VAL A 172 -19.71 7.58 13.48
C VAL A 172 -19.30 8.89 12.81
N LYS A 173 -20.27 9.55 12.20
CA LYS A 173 -20.11 10.84 11.49
C LYS A 173 -20.92 11.91 12.22
N ALA A 174 -20.46 12.33 13.40
CA ALA A 174 -21.22 13.23 14.27
C ALA A 174 -21.28 14.67 13.74
N ASP A 175 -20.27 15.11 13.00
CA ASP A 175 -20.23 16.42 12.35
C ASP A 175 -19.50 16.34 10.99
N LYS A 176 -19.05 17.50 10.45
CA LYS A 176 -18.34 17.58 9.17
C LYS A 176 -16.84 17.26 9.28
N ARG A 177 -16.31 17.00 10.48
CA ARG A 177 -14.89 16.68 10.70
C ARG A 177 -14.64 15.20 10.45
N GLU A 178 -13.46 14.93 9.93
CA GLU A 178 -12.91 13.58 9.79
C GLU A 178 -11.70 13.50 10.71
N ASP A 179 -11.90 12.81 11.83
CA ASP A 179 -10.86 12.59 12.83
C ASP A 179 -10.27 11.17 12.70
N ILE A 180 -10.92 10.29 11.92
CA ILE A 180 -10.43 8.94 11.64
C ILE A 180 -10.66 8.58 10.17
N VAL A 181 -9.67 7.93 9.56
CA VAL A 181 -9.79 7.28 8.26
C VAL A 181 -9.39 5.82 8.39
N VAL A 182 -10.23 4.94 7.86
CA VAL A 182 -9.99 3.49 7.80
C VAL A 182 -9.98 3.06 6.34
N ILE A 183 -8.87 2.48 5.89
CA ILE A 183 -8.78 1.78 4.60
C ILE A 183 -8.75 0.29 4.86
N ALA A 184 -9.60 -0.48 4.19
CA ALA A 184 -9.66 -1.92 4.33
C ALA A 184 -9.90 -2.62 2.98
N SER A 185 -9.37 -3.84 2.80
CA SER A 185 -9.68 -4.67 1.61
C SER A 185 -11.13 -5.14 1.57
N GLU A 186 -11.80 -5.20 2.72
CA GLU A 186 -13.23 -5.50 2.87
C GLU A 186 -13.84 -4.61 3.96
N PRO A 187 -15.14 -4.26 3.88
CA PRO A 187 -15.83 -3.53 4.94
C PRO A 187 -15.74 -4.25 6.29
N LEU A 188 -15.22 -3.57 7.32
CA LEU A 188 -15.07 -4.14 8.67
C LEU A 188 -16.35 -4.07 9.51
N THR A 189 -17.42 -3.47 8.99
CA THR A 189 -18.69 -3.27 9.69
C THR A 189 -19.86 -3.80 8.88
N PHE A 190 -20.98 -4.09 9.54
CA PHE A 190 -22.20 -4.57 8.88
C PHE A 190 -22.86 -3.50 8.01
N GLU A 191 -22.77 -2.24 8.41
CA GLU A 191 -23.29 -1.09 7.68
C GLU A 191 -22.40 -0.77 6.47
N LYS A 192 -22.55 -1.57 5.39
CA LYS A 192 -21.76 -1.40 4.15
C LYS A 192 -21.90 -0.02 3.52
N ALA A 193 -23.00 0.70 3.79
CA ALA A 193 -23.21 2.06 3.31
C ALA A 193 -22.18 3.07 3.85
N ASP A 194 -21.49 2.75 4.95
CA ASP A 194 -20.41 3.59 5.47
C ASP A 194 -19.08 3.41 4.75
N TRP A 195 -18.98 2.41 3.86
CA TRP A 195 -17.77 2.05 3.16
C TRP A 195 -17.88 2.39 1.69
N LEU A 196 -16.87 3.12 1.22
CA LEU A 196 -16.77 3.53 -0.16
C LEU A 196 -15.74 2.67 -0.86
N THR A 197 -16.15 2.07 -1.97
CA THR A 197 -15.22 1.30 -2.82
C THR A 197 -14.29 2.28 -3.51
N ILE A 198 -12.99 2.13 -3.34
CA ILE A 198 -12.00 2.89 -4.09
C ILE A 198 -12.04 2.39 -5.53
N PRO A 199 -12.16 3.22 -6.58
CA PRO A 199 -12.22 2.75 -7.95
C PRO A 199 -10.95 2.00 -8.38
N SER A 200 -11.06 1.07 -9.34
CA SER A 200 -9.89 0.43 -9.93
C SER A 200 -8.97 1.46 -10.59
N ASN A 201 -7.67 1.20 -10.52
CA ASN A 201 -6.59 2.05 -11.02
C ASN A 201 -6.69 3.46 -10.43
N THR A 202 -6.78 3.53 -9.10
CA THR A 202 -6.82 4.76 -8.32
C THR A 202 -5.76 4.71 -7.23
N LEU A 203 -5.05 5.82 -7.06
CA LEU A 203 -4.16 6.05 -5.94
C LEU A 203 -4.86 6.94 -4.91
N VAL A 204 -4.81 6.55 -3.65
CA VAL A 204 -5.37 7.28 -2.52
C VAL A 204 -4.25 7.82 -1.65
N VAL A 205 -4.34 9.08 -1.25
CA VAL A 205 -3.40 9.74 -0.34
C VAL A 205 -4.18 10.24 0.87
N ILE A 206 -3.79 9.80 2.06
CA ILE A 206 -4.23 10.38 3.33
C ILE A 206 -3.13 11.30 3.82
N THR A 207 -3.43 12.60 3.89
CA THR A 207 -2.47 13.62 4.36
C THR A 207 -2.40 13.66 5.89
N LYS A 208 -1.39 14.37 6.43
CA LYS A 208 -1.29 14.69 7.87
C LYS A 208 -2.57 15.28 8.48
N LYS A 209 -3.37 16.00 7.69
CA LYS A 209 -4.62 16.64 8.12
C LYS A 209 -5.85 15.73 7.92
N LEU A 210 -5.64 14.44 7.64
CA LEU A 210 -6.67 13.44 7.34
C LEU A 210 -7.53 13.74 6.11
N ASN A 211 -7.08 14.64 5.23
CA ASN A 211 -7.69 14.77 3.91
C ASN A 211 -7.43 13.49 3.10
N VAL A 212 -8.49 12.95 2.50
CA VAL A 212 -8.43 11.80 1.58
C VAL A 212 -8.47 12.32 0.15
N LEU A 213 -7.36 12.18 -0.56
CA LEU A 213 -7.20 12.60 -1.95
C LEU A 213 -7.16 11.38 -2.85
N MET A 214 -7.88 11.41 -3.96
CA MET A 214 -7.90 10.32 -4.93
C MET A 214 -7.38 10.80 -6.28
N TYR A 215 -6.47 10.03 -6.85
CA TYR A 215 -5.82 10.30 -8.13
C TYR A 215 -6.03 9.10 -9.06
N PRO A 216 -6.62 9.27 -10.25
CA PRO A 216 -6.65 8.19 -11.23
C PRO A 216 -5.22 7.84 -11.66
N ILE A 217 -4.92 6.54 -11.73
CA ILE A 217 -3.68 6.05 -12.33
C ILE A 217 -3.97 5.87 -13.82
N VAL A 218 -3.41 6.75 -14.65
CA VAL A 218 -3.66 6.80 -16.09
C VAL A 218 -2.49 6.15 -16.84
N ASP A 219 -2.75 4.97 -17.40
CA ASP A 219 -1.84 4.19 -18.25
C ASP A 219 -2.63 3.34 -19.28
N GLU A 220 -1.98 2.38 -19.96
CA GLU A 220 -2.63 1.52 -20.96
C GLU A 220 -3.72 0.59 -20.38
N PHE A 221 -3.79 0.44 -19.07
CA PHE A 221 -4.79 -0.39 -18.37
C PHE A 221 -5.93 0.45 -17.79
N HIS A 222 -5.82 1.78 -17.80
CA HIS A 222 -6.87 2.67 -17.33
C HIS A 222 -8.12 2.59 -18.22
N ASN A 223 -9.24 2.17 -17.65
CA ASN A 223 -10.52 2.08 -18.34
C ASN A 223 -11.62 2.88 -17.61
N PRO A 224 -11.95 4.11 -18.07
CA PRO A 224 -12.97 4.95 -17.46
C PRO A 224 -14.36 4.29 -17.43
N SER A 225 -14.67 3.43 -18.42
CA SER A 225 -15.97 2.77 -18.53
C SER A 225 -16.19 1.69 -17.46
N LEU A 226 -15.11 1.12 -16.90
CA LEU A 226 -15.19 0.21 -15.76
C LEU A 226 -15.36 0.95 -14.43
N GLN A 227 -14.94 2.21 -14.35
CA GLN A 227 -15.16 3.06 -13.18
C GLN A 227 -16.63 3.49 -13.04
N SER A 228 -17.37 3.62 -14.15
CA SER A 228 -18.77 4.06 -14.17
C SER A 228 -19.80 2.95 -13.93
N ARG A 229 -19.40 1.67 -13.80
CA ARG A 229 -20.33 0.52 -13.73
C ARG A 229 -21.11 0.37 -12.42
N ARG A 230 -20.95 1.27 -11.45
CA ARG A 230 -21.82 1.35 -10.26
C ARG A 230 -22.31 2.80 -10.04
N PRO A 231 -23.34 3.25 -10.77
CA PRO A 231 -23.88 4.61 -10.67
C PRO A 231 -24.35 4.97 -9.25
N GLU A 232 -24.77 3.99 -8.47
CA GLU A 232 -25.32 4.17 -7.12
C GLU A 232 -24.24 4.32 -6.02
N GLN A 233 -22.95 4.26 -6.40
CA GLN A 233 -21.79 4.31 -5.48
C GLN A 233 -20.77 5.42 -5.83
N GLN A 234 -21.12 6.39 -6.69
CA GLN A 234 -20.28 7.57 -6.90
C GLN A 234 -20.33 8.46 -5.65
N VAL A 235 -19.38 8.30 -4.74
CA VAL A 235 -19.37 8.97 -3.42
C VAL A 235 -18.03 9.61 -3.08
N VAL A 236 -18.15 10.87 -2.66
CA VAL A 236 -17.42 11.77 -1.73
C VAL A 236 -15.93 11.53 -1.44
N ALA A 237 -15.11 12.55 -1.74
CA ALA A 237 -13.83 12.82 -1.08
C ALA A 237 -14.06 13.84 0.05
N VAL A 238 -13.34 13.73 1.17
CA VAL A 238 -13.41 14.73 2.25
C VAL A 238 -12.16 15.60 2.22
N VAL A 239 -12.34 16.83 1.76
CA VAL A 239 -11.32 17.87 1.77
C VAL A 239 -11.75 18.94 2.77
N LYS A 240 -10.88 19.26 3.73
CA LYS A 240 -11.07 20.37 4.65
C LYS A 240 -10.92 21.68 3.86
N GLY A 241 -12.03 22.27 3.41
CA GLY A 241 -12.04 23.59 2.80
C GLY A 241 -11.56 24.65 3.80
N GLU A 242 -10.64 25.52 3.39
CA GLU A 242 -10.37 26.77 4.11
C GLU A 242 -11.59 27.68 3.91
N GLY A 243 -12.32 27.94 5.00
CA GLY A 243 -13.62 28.58 4.94
C GLY A 243 -13.59 30.02 4.40
N ARG A 244 -14.57 30.34 3.55
CA ARG A 244 -15.26 31.63 3.65
C ARG A 244 -16.64 31.37 4.25
N ASP A 245 -16.90 32.12 5.31
CA ASP A 245 -18.14 32.14 6.06
C ASP A 245 -19.21 32.82 5.20
N ASP A 246 -20.21 32.07 4.75
CA ASP A 246 -21.48 32.62 4.28
C ASP A 246 -22.60 31.61 4.59
N GLY A 247 -23.60 32.10 5.30
CA GLY A 247 -24.66 31.30 5.91
C GLY A 247 -25.69 30.72 4.93
N ALA A 248 -26.46 29.79 5.50
CA ALA A 248 -27.72 29.23 5.03
C ALA A 248 -27.69 27.96 4.14
N ARG A 249 -28.01 26.84 4.81
CA ARG A 249 -28.85 25.69 4.39
C ARG A 249 -28.61 25.06 3.00
N ASP A 250 -27.85 23.97 2.99
CA ASP A 250 -28.31 22.65 2.53
C ASP A 250 -27.48 21.54 3.22
N GLN A 251 -28.13 20.50 3.74
CA GLN A 251 -27.51 19.41 4.53
C GLN A 251 -27.23 18.14 3.69
N ARG A 252 -27.40 18.17 2.36
CA ARG A 252 -27.34 16.96 1.54
C ARG A 252 -26.45 17.00 0.29
N HIS A 253 -25.48 17.90 0.23
CA HIS A 253 -24.47 17.85 -0.84
C HIS A 253 -23.06 17.86 -0.25
N ARG A 254 -22.36 16.73 -0.43
CA ARG A 254 -20.92 16.56 -0.18
C ARG A 254 -20.27 16.37 -1.56
N GLU A 255 -19.31 17.21 -1.91
CA GLU A 255 -18.75 17.28 -3.27
C GLU A 255 -17.51 16.36 -3.41
N VAL A 256 -17.41 15.68 -4.56
CA VAL A 256 -16.27 14.81 -4.88
C VAL A 256 -15.16 15.66 -5.46
N VAL A 257 -14.03 15.76 -4.77
CA VAL A 257 -12.82 16.37 -5.35
C VAL A 257 -11.93 15.23 -5.86
N PHE A 258 -12.13 14.84 -7.12
CA PHE A 258 -11.03 14.28 -7.87
C PHE A 258 -10.03 15.41 -8.05
N VAL A 259 -8.82 15.22 -7.52
CA VAL A 259 -7.75 16.16 -7.88
C VAL A 259 -7.41 15.84 -9.33
N GLU A 260 -7.64 16.79 -10.23
CA GLU A 260 -7.18 16.71 -11.63
C GLU A 260 -5.65 16.75 -11.67
N ASP A 261 -5.03 15.63 -11.28
CA ASP A 261 -3.66 15.29 -11.64
C ASP A 261 -3.76 14.03 -12.49
N SER A 262 -4.26 14.21 -13.72
CA SER A 262 -4.44 13.18 -14.75
C SER A 262 -3.16 12.93 -15.56
N ARG A 263 -2.00 13.37 -15.03
CA ARG A 263 -0.73 13.15 -15.71
C ARG A 263 -0.52 11.65 -15.90
N PRO A 264 -0.19 11.19 -17.12
CA PRO A 264 0.15 9.80 -17.36
C PRO A 264 1.26 9.34 -16.41
N LEU A 265 1.30 8.04 -16.12
CA LEU A 265 2.43 7.47 -15.40
C LEU A 265 3.77 7.92 -16.05
N PRO A 266 4.80 8.23 -15.24
CA PRO A 266 6.10 8.65 -15.78
C PRO A 266 6.62 7.62 -16.78
N SER A 267 7.07 8.08 -17.95
CA SER A 267 7.74 7.22 -18.92
C SER A 267 9.05 6.72 -18.32
N VAL A 268 9.31 5.42 -18.46
CA VAL A 268 10.59 4.83 -18.07
C VAL A 268 11.62 5.26 -19.12
N GLY A 269 12.47 6.24 -18.79
CA GLY A 269 13.63 6.59 -19.60
C GLY A 269 14.67 5.48 -19.53
N CYS A 270 15.22 5.09 -20.69
CA CYS A 270 16.38 4.22 -20.78
C CYS A 270 17.62 5.07 -20.48
N GLU A 271 18.01 5.19 -19.21
CA GLU A 271 19.28 5.81 -18.83
C GLU A 271 20.41 4.81 -19.08
N THR A 272 20.98 4.86 -20.28
CA THR A 272 22.28 4.25 -20.56
C THR A 272 23.37 5.26 -20.23
N ASP A 273 23.89 5.23 -19.00
CA ASP A 273 25.12 5.95 -18.67
C ASP A 273 26.32 5.01 -18.59
N SER A 274 27.12 5.08 -19.64
CA SER A 274 28.48 4.58 -19.74
C SER A 274 29.44 5.57 -19.07
N SER A 275 30.10 5.19 -17.96
CA SER A 275 31.44 5.70 -17.65
C SER A 275 32.22 4.80 -16.68
N THR A 276 33.22 4.14 -17.26
CA THR A 276 34.58 3.80 -16.79
C THR A 276 34.98 3.96 -15.32
N THR A 277 35.33 2.82 -14.71
CA THR A 277 36.52 2.48 -13.88
C THR A 277 37.12 3.50 -12.92
N SER A 278 37.12 3.14 -11.63
CA SER A 278 38.37 3.02 -10.83
C SER A 278 38.14 2.19 -9.55
N THR A 279 38.96 1.16 -9.37
CA THR A 279 39.06 0.32 -8.17
C THR A 279 39.81 1.05 -7.05
N PRO A 280 39.49 0.75 -5.78
CA PRO A 280 40.58 0.36 -4.90
C PRO A 280 40.29 -0.83 -3.96
N THR A 281 41.40 -1.49 -3.68
CA THR A 281 41.76 -2.66 -2.87
C THR A 281 41.19 -2.73 -1.43
N LEU A 282 40.80 -3.94 -1.02
CA LEU A 282 40.51 -4.37 0.36
C LEU A 282 41.76 -4.49 1.25
N PRO A 283 41.59 -4.43 2.57
CA PRO A 283 42.32 -5.31 3.48
C PRO A 283 41.40 -6.24 4.28
N SER A 284 41.91 -7.45 4.48
CA SER A 284 41.38 -8.57 5.26
C SER A 284 41.36 -8.28 6.77
N THR A 285 40.41 -8.88 7.52
CA THR A 285 40.69 -9.88 8.58
C THR A 285 39.43 -10.33 9.36
N GLN A 286 39.39 -11.66 9.57
CA GLN A 286 38.97 -12.43 10.75
C GLN A 286 37.49 -12.53 11.16
N THR A 287 37.00 -13.76 10.94
CA THR A 287 35.90 -14.46 11.62
C THR A 287 36.11 -14.59 13.14
N PRO A 288 35.01 -14.77 13.89
CA PRO A 288 34.95 -15.98 14.70
C PRO A 288 33.60 -16.71 14.60
N ILE A 289 33.76 -18.03 14.71
CA ILE A 289 32.76 -19.11 14.83
C ILE A 289 32.11 -19.03 16.22
N PHE A 290 30.78 -19.19 16.32
CA PHE A 290 30.16 -19.79 17.50
C PHE A 290 28.89 -20.60 17.17
N ASP A 291 28.71 -21.60 18.01
CA ASP A 291 28.07 -22.89 17.83
C ASP A 291 26.58 -22.93 18.25
N SER A 292 25.93 -23.97 17.72
CA SER A 292 24.59 -24.51 17.90
C SER A 292 23.85 -24.32 19.23
N LYS A 293 22.50 -24.19 19.13
CA LYS A 293 21.52 -25.13 19.73
C LYS A 293 20.07 -24.76 19.37
N GLN A 294 19.40 -25.65 18.65
CA GLN A 294 17.93 -25.70 18.54
C GLN A 294 17.29 -26.23 19.83
N PRO A 295 16.01 -25.93 20.06
CA PRO A 295 15.07 -27.00 20.38
C PRO A 295 13.82 -27.01 19.48
N ARG A 296 13.29 -28.23 19.29
CA ARG A 296 12.15 -28.59 18.44
C ARG A 296 10.79 -28.47 19.16
N GLU A 297 9.78 -28.11 18.36
CA GLU A 297 8.36 -28.58 18.34
C GLU A 297 7.38 -28.15 19.48
N PRO A 298 6.03 -28.08 19.24
CA PRO A 298 5.24 -28.96 18.36
C PRO A 298 4.28 -28.33 17.34
N ILE A 299 3.93 -29.21 16.41
CA ILE A 299 2.99 -29.15 15.29
C ILE A 299 1.55 -28.98 15.77
N PHE A 300 0.80 -28.05 15.15
CA PHE A 300 -0.66 -28.13 15.07
C PHE A 300 -1.10 -27.88 13.64
N VAL A 301 -1.67 -28.92 13.03
CA VAL A 301 -2.37 -28.89 11.75
C VAL A 301 -3.82 -28.53 12.05
N ASP A 302 -4.34 -27.48 11.41
CA ASP A 302 -5.79 -27.32 11.29
C ASP A 302 -6.16 -27.18 9.80
N HIS A 303 -7.08 -28.04 9.39
CA HIS A 303 -7.60 -28.18 8.05
C HIS A 303 -8.87 -27.35 7.95
N SER A 304 -8.81 -26.18 7.32
CA SER A 304 -9.98 -25.57 6.69
C SER A 304 -9.62 -24.93 5.36
N ARG A 305 -10.19 -25.51 4.30
CA ARG A 305 -10.16 -25.01 2.93
C ARG A 305 -11.14 -23.83 2.80
N GLY A 306 -10.72 -22.76 2.12
CA GLY A 306 -11.66 -21.77 1.55
C GLY A 306 -11.11 -20.34 1.51
N ASN A 307 -10.85 -19.84 0.30
CA ASN A 307 -10.61 -18.46 -0.14
C ASN A 307 -9.73 -17.52 0.72
N ALA A 308 -8.57 -17.15 0.15
CA ALA A 308 -7.65 -16.18 0.73
C ALA A 308 -8.20 -14.73 0.63
N ASN A 309 -8.77 -14.23 1.71
CA ASN A 309 -9.05 -12.80 1.87
C ASN A 309 -7.97 -12.20 2.79
N ALA A 310 -7.05 -11.41 2.23
CA ALA A 310 -6.07 -10.67 3.01
C ALA A 310 -6.73 -9.37 3.53
N ILE A 311 -6.88 -9.24 4.85
CA ILE A 311 -7.31 -7.99 5.48
C ILE A 311 -6.08 -7.09 5.55
N THR A 312 -6.03 -6.05 4.72
CA THR A 312 -5.10 -4.92 4.92
C THR A 312 -5.91 -3.82 5.57
N SER A 313 -5.73 -3.54 6.86
CA SER A 313 -6.36 -2.40 7.51
C SER A 313 -5.33 -1.33 7.82
N VAL A 314 -5.53 -0.14 7.29
CA VAL A 314 -4.83 1.07 7.74
C VAL A 314 -5.82 1.87 8.57
N THR A 315 -5.52 2.10 9.85
CA THR A 315 -6.28 2.99 10.73
C THR A 315 -5.42 4.21 11.03
N VAL A 316 -5.86 5.41 10.64
CA VAL A 316 -5.23 6.66 11.05
C VAL A 316 -6.16 7.34 12.06
N SER A 317 -5.73 7.50 13.31
CA SER A 317 -6.50 8.05 14.44
C SER A 317 -5.93 9.35 15.01
#